data_AF-A0A661MJG1-F1
#
_entry.id   AF-A0A661MJG1-F1
#
_cell.length_a   1.000
_cell.length_b   1.000
_cell.length_c   1.000
_cell.angle_alpha   90.00
_cell.angle_beta   90.00
_cell.angle_gamma   90.00
#
_symmetry.space_group_name_H-M   'P 1'
#
loop_
_entity.id
_entity.type
_entity.pdbx_description
1 polymer ?
#
loop_
_entity_poly.entity_id
_entity_poly.type
_entity_poly.pdbx_seq_one_letter_code
_entity_poly.pdbx_strand_id
1 'polypeptide(L)'
;MEAPFKPNLKAHELPRETLVDLWHRTTHAHTKLCETWFAAVAEKCGADVADAVALSGWPLRKAGATPKELFFDDLRFIVAATELQPDMLTVADRDQAETPEELSGDRSWFHWLVSASRLRGGKARSRTGKPAWVGSPGRARSFVRGKGIDLGFVVLLKAWQASQGTHASEIDTEAFEQKVSNHYDEKTLALLWNYAALAYMLATDRWYTGVRKRYGDEVAQELEKNVWIDRGAAEHDLSIGQEAMGVTGDDVESLLRSFQFAPGEVGILSVEFELVDENHGIMTHHACPALDRFEHFDDVRLKHCCDICVAGMPISGEMLNRKIECKPLKLPPRVDANDIACRWEYRLRDQS
;
A
#
# COMPACT_ATOMS: atom_id res chain seq x y z
N MET A 1 -21.96 -17.32 16.54
CA MET A 1 -22.39 -15.99 16.07
C MET A 1 -21.14 -15.15 15.96
N GLU A 2 -20.78 -14.74 14.75
CA GLU A 2 -19.69 -13.78 14.53
C GLU A 2 -20.05 -12.45 15.21
N ALA A 3 -19.03 -11.70 15.66
CA ALA A 3 -19.25 -10.40 16.29
C ALA A 3 -19.89 -9.42 15.27
N PRO A 4 -20.77 -8.49 15.67
CA PRO A 4 -21.39 -7.53 14.75
C PRO A 4 -20.37 -6.74 13.91
N PHE A 5 -20.73 -6.36 12.68
CA PHE A 5 -19.85 -5.59 11.80
C PHE A 5 -19.49 -4.24 12.42
N LYS A 6 -18.20 -3.91 12.40
CA LYS A 6 -17.67 -2.65 12.94
C LYS A 6 -17.05 -1.85 11.79
N PRO A 7 -17.78 -0.92 11.16
CA PRO A 7 -17.31 -0.22 9.96
C PRO A 7 -16.01 0.58 10.17
N ASN A 8 -15.77 1.04 11.40
CA ASN A 8 -14.63 1.87 11.75
C ASN A 8 -13.51 1.12 12.50
N LEU A 9 -13.52 -0.21 12.46
CA LEU A 9 -12.53 -1.05 13.14
C LEU A 9 -11.11 -0.68 12.68
N LYS A 10 -10.22 -0.40 13.64
CA LYS A 10 -8.81 -0.08 13.40
C LYS A 10 -7.94 -1.28 13.72
N ALA A 11 -6.78 -1.36 13.06
CA ALA A 11 -5.83 -2.46 13.27
C ALA A 11 -5.43 -2.64 14.73
N HIS A 12 -5.14 -1.56 15.47
CA HIS A 12 -4.74 -1.66 16.89
C HIS A 12 -5.88 -2.11 17.83
N GLU A 13 -7.11 -2.26 17.34
CA GLU A 13 -8.25 -2.81 18.09
C GLU A 13 -8.42 -4.31 17.86
N LEU A 14 -7.63 -4.91 16.95
CA LEU A 14 -7.64 -6.35 16.70
C LEU A 14 -6.93 -7.12 17.82
N PRO A 15 -7.29 -8.40 18.01
CA PRO A 15 -6.50 -9.29 18.84
C PRO A 15 -5.06 -9.38 18.34
N ARG A 16 -4.12 -9.52 19.28
CA ARG A 16 -2.69 -9.56 19.00
C ARG A 16 -2.33 -10.67 18.00
N GLU A 17 -2.92 -11.84 18.17
CA GLU A 17 -2.72 -12.99 17.28
C GLU A 17 -3.16 -12.71 15.84
N THR A 18 -4.25 -11.96 15.65
CA THR A 18 -4.70 -11.54 14.32
C THR A 18 -3.72 -10.55 13.69
N LEU A 19 -3.16 -9.63 14.48
CA LEU A 19 -2.15 -8.69 14.00
C LEU A 19 -0.84 -9.38 13.60
N VAL A 20 -0.40 -10.37 14.38
CA VAL A 20 0.77 -11.20 14.03
C VAL A 20 0.52 -12.00 12.74
N ASP A 21 -0.67 -12.56 12.58
CA ASP A 21 -1.06 -13.27 11.35
C ASP A 21 -1.10 -12.33 10.13
N LEU A 22 -1.72 -11.15 10.26
CA LEU A 22 -1.74 -10.11 9.22
C LEU A 22 -0.32 -9.70 8.80
N TRP A 23 0.59 -9.54 9.76
CA TRP A 23 1.99 -9.24 9.49
C TRP A 23 2.65 -10.34 8.64
N HIS A 24 2.53 -11.60 9.04
CA HIS A 24 3.15 -12.72 8.31
C HIS A 24 2.56 -12.89 6.91
N ARG A 25 1.24 -12.75 6.78
CA ARG A 25 0.55 -12.82 5.48
C ARG A 25 0.97 -11.68 4.55
N THR A 26 1.08 -10.45 5.06
CA THR A 26 1.51 -9.28 4.27
C THR A 26 2.97 -9.42 3.84
N THR A 27 3.84 -9.92 4.72
CA THR A 27 5.25 -10.23 4.40
C THR A 27 5.34 -11.28 3.28
N HIS A 28 4.53 -12.35 3.38
CA HIS A 28 4.46 -13.37 2.33
C HIS A 28 3.91 -12.81 1.01
N ALA A 29 2.88 -11.98 1.07
CA ALA A 29 2.26 -11.35 -0.09
C ALA A 29 3.25 -10.45 -0.85
N HIS A 30 4.16 -9.75 -0.16
CA HIS A 30 5.25 -9.00 -0.80
C HIS A 30 6.16 -9.91 -1.63
N THR A 31 6.57 -11.05 -1.07
CA THR A 31 7.36 -12.05 -1.81
C THR A 31 6.58 -12.56 -3.02
N LYS A 32 5.32 -12.94 -2.82
CA LYS A 32 4.48 -13.48 -3.89
C LYS A 32 4.25 -12.49 -5.01
N LEU A 33 4.00 -11.22 -4.69
CA LEU A 33 3.84 -10.15 -5.66
C LEU A 33 5.13 -9.94 -6.46
N CYS A 34 6.30 -9.99 -5.83
CA CYS A 34 7.58 -9.93 -6.54
C CYS A 34 7.77 -11.11 -7.51
N GLU A 35 7.37 -12.33 -7.14
CA GLU A 35 7.41 -13.50 -8.01
C GLU A 35 6.45 -13.36 -9.20
N THR A 36 5.22 -12.90 -8.94
CA THR A 36 4.20 -12.69 -9.97
C THR A 36 4.65 -11.65 -11.00
N TRP A 37 5.21 -10.53 -10.53
CA TRP A 37 5.82 -9.52 -11.39
C TRP A 37 7.00 -10.07 -12.18
N PHE A 38 7.91 -10.81 -11.53
CA PHE A 38 9.05 -11.42 -12.21
C PHE A 38 8.57 -12.32 -13.35
N ALA A 39 7.61 -13.20 -13.09
CA ALA A 39 7.05 -14.09 -14.09
C ALA A 39 6.39 -13.32 -15.25
N ALA A 40 5.59 -12.30 -14.95
CA ALA A 40 4.94 -11.46 -15.96
C ALA A 40 5.96 -10.76 -16.87
N VAL A 41 6.98 -10.14 -16.28
CA VAL A 41 8.05 -9.44 -17.03
C VAL A 41 8.89 -10.44 -17.81
N ALA A 42 9.22 -11.61 -17.24
CA ALA A 42 10.02 -12.63 -17.91
C ALA A 42 9.29 -13.19 -19.14
N GLU A 43 7.98 -13.42 -19.03
CA GLU A 43 7.15 -13.90 -20.13
C GLU A 43 7.00 -12.86 -21.24
N LYS A 44 6.75 -11.59 -20.88
CA LYS A 44 6.49 -10.52 -21.85
C LYS A 44 7.77 -9.94 -22.47
N CYS A 45 8.82 -9.75 -21.67
CA CYS A 45 10.02 -9.00 -22.04
C CYS A 45 11.30 -9.84 -22.02
N GLY A 46 11.26 -11.08 -21.51
CA GLY A 46 12.41 -11.98 -21.38
C GLY A 46 13.00 -12.02 -19.98
N ALA A 47 13.55 -13.16 -19.59
CA ALA A 47 14.11 -13.40 -18.25
C ALA A 47 15.24 -12.42 -17.88
N ASP A 48 16.18 -12.15 -18.80
CA ASP A 48 17.27 -11.19 -18.58
C ASP A 48 16.75 -9.78 -18.23
N VAL A 49 15.60 -9.41 -18.80
CA VAL A 49 14.94 -8.13 -18.52
C VAL A 49 14.32 -8.15 -17.14
N ALA A 50 13.61 -9.22 -16.78
CA ALA A 50 13.04 -9.38 -15.45
C ALA A 50 14.13 -9.32 -14.37
N ASP A 51 15.25 -10.00 -14.58
CA ASP A 51 16.42 -9.92 -13.69
C ASP A 51 16.96 -8.50 -13.59
N ALA A 52 17.15 -7.83 -14.72
CA ALA A 52 17.71 -6.48 -14.72
C ALA A 52 16.76 -5.42 -14.14
N VAL A 53 15.45 -5.59 -14.27
CA VAL A 53 14.43 -4.76 -13.59
C VAL A 53 14.44 -5.03 -12.09
N ALA A 54 14.40 -6.31 -11.67
CA ALA A 54 14.48 -6.69 -10.27
C ALA A 54 15.77 -6.16 -9.61
N LEU A 55 16.91 -6.26 -10.30
CA LEU A 55 18.19 -5.77 -9.79
C LEU A 55 18.24 -4.25 -9.65
N SER A 56 17.53 -3.53 -10.52
CA SER A 56 17.40 -2.07 -10.43
C SER A 56 16.45 -1.65 -9.31
N GLY A 57 15.41 -2.44 -9.02
CA GLY A 57 14.50 -2.21 -7.91
C GLY A 57 15.18 -2.52 -6.58
N TRP A 58 15.86 -3.65 -6.49
CA TRP A 58 16.50 -4.20 -5.30
C TRP A 58 17.99 -4.52 -5.54
N PRO A 59 18.89 -3.54 -5.40
CA PRO A 59 20.33 -3.75 -5.58
C PRO A 59 20.93 -4.86 -4.71
N LEU A 60 20.35 -5.12 -3.54
CA LEU A 60 20.76 -6.20 -2.62
C LEU A 60 20.67 -7.60 -3.23
N ARG A 61 19.88 -7.79 -4.29
CA ARG A 61 19.88 -9.05 -5.06
C ARG A 61 21.26 -9.40 -5.62
N LYS A 62 22.12 -8.41 -5.90
CA LYS A 62 23.53 -8.65 -6.32
C LYS A 62 24.33 -9.43 -5.28
N ALA A 63 23.98 -9.27 -4.00
CA ALA A 63 24.63 -9.93 -2.89
C ALA A 63 23.91 -11.24 -2.48
N GLY A 64 22.93 -11.70 -3.25
CA GLY A 64 22.18 -12.92 -2.95
C GLY A 64 21.11 -12.76 -1.87
N ALA A 65 20.65 -11.52 -1.61
CA ALA A 65 19.58 -11.29 -0.63
C ALA A 65 18.31 -12.10 -0.96
N THR A 66 17.79 -12.75 0.07
CA THR A 66 16.56 -13.52 0.08
C THR A 66 15.34 -12.61 -0.07
N PRO A 67 14.18 -13.12 -0.52
CA PRO A 67 12.95 -12.33 -0.59
C PRO A 67 12.57 -11.65 0.72
N LYS A 68 12.79 -12.32 1.86
CA LYS A 68 12.53 -11.76 3.19
C LYS A 68 13.44 -10.56 3.49
N GLU A 69 14.74 -10.65 3.18
CA GLU A 69 15.66 -9.51 3.34
C GLU A 69 15.28 -8.33 2.43
N LEU A 70 14.75 -8.60 1.22
CA LEU A 70 14.24 -7.55 0.35
C LEU A 70 13.00 -6.86 0.92
N PHE A 71 12.09 -7.62 1.54
CA PHE A 71 10.95 -7.07 2.28
C PHE A 71 11.43 -6.16 3.42
N PHE A 72 12.39 -6.60 4.22
CA PHE A 72 12.93 -5.77 5.30
C PHE A 72 13.66 -4.51 4.79
N ASP A 73 14.34 -4.56 3.64
CA ASP A 73 14.87 -3.36 2.99
C ASP A 73 13.77 -2.37 2.64
N ASP A 74 12.69 -2.84 2.00
CA ASP A 74 11.53 -2.02 1.67
C ASP A 74 10.86 -1.44 2.92
N LEU A 75 10.68 -2.26 3.96
CA LEU A 75 10.08 -1.85 5.22
C LEU A 75 10.89 -0.73 5.90
N ARG A 76 12.22 -0.88 5.98
CA ARG A 76 13.09 0.17 6.54
C ARG A 76 13.03 1.44 5.71
N PHE A 77 13.02 1.32 4.37
CA PHE A 77 12.85 2.44 3.48
C PHE A 77 11.51 3.16 3.74
N ILE A 78 10.41 2.43 3.90
CA ILE A 78 9.09 3.01 4.24
C ILE A 78 9.14 3.72 5.60
N VAL A 79 9.77 3.12 6.61
CA VAL A 79 9.98 3.78 7.90
C VAL A 79 10.74 5.08 7.69
N ALA A 80 11.83 5.10 6.92
CA ALA A 80 12.58 6.31 6.57
C ALA A 80 11.73 7.36 5.85
N ALA A 81 11.00 6.94 4.81
CA ALA A 81 10.16 7.82 4.01
C ALA A 81 9.09 8.49 4.87
N THR A 82 8.49 7.75 5.80
CA THR A 82 7.45 8.27 6.69
C THR A 82 7.98 9.17 7.81
N GLU A 83 9.30 9.17 8.13
CA GLU A 83 9.86 10.17 9.07
C GLU A 83 10.10 11.53 8.41
N LEU A 84 10.35 11.49 7.10
CA LEU A 84 10.47 12.67 6.25
C LEU A 84 9.11 13.21 5.84
N GLN A 85 8.18 12.31 5.52
CA GLN A 85 6.84 12.63 5.04
C GLN A 85 5.81 11.77 5.77
N PRO A 86 5.42 12.16 7.01
CA PRO A 86 4.43 11.42 7.79
C PRO A 86 3.10 11.20 7.07
N ASP A 87 2.70 12.16 6.21
CA ASP A 87 1.49 12.07 5.38
C ASP A 87 1.48 10.87 4.41
N MET A 88 2.60 10.14 4.23
CA MET A 88 2.61 8.88 3.48
C MET A 88 1.89 7.74 4.22
N LEU A 89 1.82 7.78 5.56
CA LEU A 89 0.93 6.93 6.33
C LEU A 89 -0.47 7.53 6.31
N THR A 90 -1.20 7.27 5.23
CA THR A 90 -2.56 7.78 5.01
C THR A 90 -3.58 7.25 6.03
N VAL A 91 -3.33 6.07 6.60
CA VAL A 91 -4.29 5.30 7.41
C VAL A 91 -3.88 5.07 8.86
N ALA A 92 -2.64 5.40 9.20
CA ALA A 92 -2.08 5.17 10.52
C ALA A 92 -1.47 6.45 11.08
N ASP A 93 -1.65 6.66 12.38
CA ASP A 93 -0.90 7.68 13.09
C ASP A 93 0.49 7.11 13.42
N ARG A 94 1.53 7.68 12.83
CA ARG A 94 2.92 7.31 13.15
C ARG A 94 3.19 7.40 14.65
N ASP A 95 2.58 8.37 15.32
CA ASP A 95 2.82 8.64 16.74
C ASP A 95 2.00 7.70 17.65
N GLN A 96 1.26 6.73 17.09
CA GLN A 96 0.50 5.75 17.88
C GLN A 96 1.39 4.79 18.67
N ALA A 97 2.62 4.55 18.22
CA ALA A 97 3.60 3.68 18.84
C ALA A 97 5.03 4.11 18.48
N GLU A 98 6.00 3.73 19.31
CA GLU A 98 7.41 3.89 18.95
C GLU A 98 7.77 2.90 17.84
N THR A 99 8.53 3.38 16.85
CA THR A 99 9.03 2.52 15.78
C THR A 99 10.16 1.63 16.33
N PRO A 100 10.13 0.30 16.08
CA PRO A 100 11.20 -0.59 16.52
C PRO A 100 12.60 -0.12 16.11
N GLU A 101 13.54 -0.22 17.04
CA GLU A 101 14.89 0.30 16.87
C GLU A 101 15.61 -0.33 15.67
N GLU A 102 15.35 -1.60 15.38
CA GLU A 102 15.93 -2.35 14.27
C GLU A 102 15.54 -1.77 12.91
N LEU A 103 14.31 -1.25 12.80
CA LEU A 103 13.85 -0.62 11.57
C LEU A 103 14.43 0.79 11.42
N SER A 104 14.59 1.52 12.54
CA SER A 104 15.17 2.85 12.54
C SER A 104 16.69 2.84 12.29
N GLY A 105 17.49 1.99 12.95
CA GLY A 105 18.94 1.92 12.80
C GLY A 105 19.71 3.23 13.13
N ASP A 106 21.05 3.19 13.05
CA ASP A 106 21.86 4.43 13.10
C ASP A 106 21.75 5.17 11.77
N ARG A 107 20.80 6.09 11.74
CA ARG A 107 20.44 6.93 10.59
C ARG A 107 21.10 8.30 10.67
N SER A 108 22.25 8.46 11.32
CA SER A 108 22.92 9.77 11.48
C SER A 108 23.05 10.57 10.16
N TRP A 109 23.39 9.92 9.04
CA TRP A 109 23.43 10.56 7.71
C TRP A 109 22.03 10.98 7.19
N PHE A 110 21.02 10.17 7.49
CA PHE A 110 19.63 10.44 7.14
C PHE A 110 19.06 11.59 7.99
N HIS A 111 19.38 11.63 9.29
CA HIS A 111 19.04 12.74 10.17
C HIS A 111 19.63 14.06 9.68
N TRP A 112 20.81 14.07 9.04
CA TRP A 112 21.34 15.28 8.41
C TRP A 112 20.46 15.74 7.25
N LEU A 113 20.03 14.83 6.37
CA LEU A 113 19.07 15.13 5.28
C LEU A 113 17.70 15.60 5.81
N VAL A 114 17.16 14.93 6.82
CA VAL A 114 15.88 15.27 7.49
C VAL A 114 15.98 16.62 8.20
N SER A 115 17.09 16.91 8.87
CA SER A 115 17.27 18.19 9.58
C SER A 115 17.36 19.36 8.61
N ALA A 116 18.05 19.17 7.47
CA ALA A 116 18.10 20.16 6.40
C ALA A 116 16.73 20.41 5.75
N SER A 117 15.88 19.38 5.60
CA SER A 117 14.52 19.53 5.07
C SER A 117 13.56 20.19 6.07
N ARG A 118 13.64 19.83 7.37
CA ARG A 118 12.85 20.45 8.47
C ARG A 118 13.23 21.91 8.73
N LEU A 119 14.45 22.33 8.44
CA LEU A 119 14.83 23.75 8.46
C LEU A 119 14.14 24.56 7.34
N ARG A 120 13.69 23.91 6.26
CA ARG A 120 12.95 24.54 5.16
C ARG A 120 11.42 24.40 5.30
N GLY A 121 10.94 23.34 5.93
CA GLY A 121 9.52 23.12 6.23
C GLY A 121 9.26 23.19 7.73
N GLY A 122 8.70 24.30 8.22
CA GLY A 122 8.40 24.49 9.65
C GLY A 122 7.64 23.30 10.25
N LYS A 123 7.89 23.03 11.55
CA LYS A 123 7.35 21.88 12.31
C LYS A 123 5.91 21.53 11.90
N ALA A 124 5.74 20.44 11.16
CA ALA A 124 4.44 19.84 10.92
C ALA A 124 3.94 19.25 12.25
N ARG A 125 2.85 19.80 12.78
CA ARG A 125 2.07 19.15 13.83
C ARG A 125 1.20 18.10 13.16
N SER A 126 1.18 16.86 13.68
CA SER A 126 0.12 15.91 13.36
C SER A 126 -1.20 16.57 13.71
N ARG A 127 -2.04 16.79 12.70
CA ARG A 127 -3.41 17.28 12.89
C ARG A 127 -4.30 16.05 12.78
N THR A 128 -4.70 15.52 13.92
CA THR A 128 -5.91 14.71 14.01
C THR A 128 -7.09 15.62 13.65
N GLY A 129 -7.69 15.38 12.48
CA GLY A 129 -8.84 16.14 12.00
C GLY A 129 -8.53 17.04 10.79
N LYS A 130 -9.09 16.61 9.66
CA LYS A 130 -9.08 17.20 8.30
C LYS A 130 -7.73 17.14 7.58
N PRO A 131 -7.69 16.71 6.30
CA PRO A 131 -6.48 16.79 5.49
C PRO A 131 -5.93 18.21 5.51
N ALA A 132 -4.62 18.38 5.32
CA ALA A 132 -3.92 19.67 5.32
C ALA A 132 -4.37 20.66 4.23
N TRP A 133 -5.50 20.38 3.58
CA TRP A 133 -6.10 21.14 2.51
C TRP A 133 -7.40 21.79 2.96
N VAL A 134 -7.41 23.12 2.96
CA VAL A 134 -8.63 23.92 2.94
C VAL A 134 -8.51 24.85 1.73
N GLY A 135 -9.30 24.60 0.69
CA GLY A 135 -9.40 25.40 -0.54
C GLY A 135 -8.76 24.74 -1.78
N SER A 136 -9.21 25.13 -2.98
CA SER A 136 -8.63 24.72 -4.27
C SER A 136 -7.30 25.45 -4.50
N PRO A 137 -6.13 24.80 -4.40
CA PRO A 137 -4.90 25.38 -4.86
C PRO A 137 -4.96 25.40 -6.37
N GLY A 138 -4.54 26.51 -6.95
CA GLY A 138 -4.34 26.59 -8.39
C GLY A 138 -3.46 25.43 -8.85
N ARG A 139 -3.81 24.87 -10.02
CA ARG A 139 -3.13 23.75 -10.70
C ARG A 139 -1.60 23.78 -10.58
N ALA A 140 -1.00 24.97 -10.60
CA ALA A 140 0.44 25.17 -10.44
C ALA A 140 1.01 24.75 -9.07
N ARG A 141 0.34 25.06 -7.95
CA ARG A 141 0.82 24.71 -6.61
C ARG A 141 0.70 23.20 -6.37
N SER A 142 -0.38 22.60 -6.85
CA SER A 142 -0.60 21.16 -6.76
C SER A 142 0.35 20.38 -7.68
N PHE A 143 0.66 20.90 -8.87
CA PHE A 143 1.71 20.38 -9.76
C PHE A 143 3.09 20.43 -9.11
N VAL A 144 3.47 21.55 -8.48
CA VAL A 144 4.76 21.68 -7.76
C VAL A 144 4.83 20.71 -6.59
N ARG A 145 3.74 20.53 -5.83
CA ARG A 145 3.69 19.55 -4.74
C ARG A 145 3.79 18.13 -5.28
N GLY A 146 3.00 17.76 -6.28
CA GLY A 146 3.02 16.42 -6.87
C GLY A 146 4.39 16.06 -7.43
N LYS A 147 4.99 16.94 -8.25
CA LYS A 147 6.38 16.76 -8.70
C LYS A 147 7.37 16.76 -7.55
N GLY A 148 7.13 17.53 -6.50
CA GLY A 148 7.96 17.55 -5.29
C GLY A 148 7.92 16.23 -4.52
N ILE A 149 6.73 15.61 -4.40
CA ILE A 149 6.55 14.29 -3.79
C ILE A 149 7.24 13.23 -4.66
N ASP A 150 6.97 13.23 -5.96
CA ASP A 150 7.55 12.25 -6.89
C ASP A 150 9.08 12.35 -6.96
N LEU A 151 9.60 13.56 -7.15
CA LEU A 151 11.06 13.79 -7.17
C LEU A 151 11.67 13.51 -5.81
N GLY A 152 11.02 13.92 -4.72
CA GLY A 152 11.48 13.67 -3.35
C GLY A 152 11.59 12.18 -3.07
N PHE A 153 10.57 11.41 -3.44
CA PHE A 153 10.54 9.95 -3.31
C PHE A 153 11.62 9.28 -4.16
N VAL A 154 11.79 9.70 -5.43
CA VAL A 154 12.85 9.17 -6.30
C VAL A 154 14.25 9.49 -5.77
N VAL A 155 14.47 10.70 -5.28
CA VAL A 155 15.75 11.11 -4.67
C VAL A 155 16.01 10.30 -3.41
N LEU A 156 14.99 10.15 -2.55
CA LEU A 156 15.07 9.37 -1.32
C LEU A 156 15.39 7.91 -1.60
N LEU A 157 14.70 7.29 -2.56
CA LEU A 157 14.92 5.90 -2.96
C LEU A 157 16.32 5.71 -3.52
N LYS A 158 16.80 6.62 -4.37
CA LYS A 158 18.19 6.57 -4.87
C LYS A 158 19.22 6.76 -3.76
N ALA A 159 18.98 7.68 -2.83
CA ALA A 159 19.85 7.89 -1.68
C ALA A 159 19.87 6.66 -0.77
N TRP A 160 18.72 6.04 -0.53
CA TRP A 160 18.59 4.76 0.18
C TRP A 160 19.37 3.65 -0.52
N GLN A 161 19.12 3.44 -1.82
CA GLN A 161 19.84 2.45 -2.61
C GLN A 161 21.36 2.69 -2.63
N ALA A 162 21.80 3.95 -2.65
CA ALA A 162 23.21 4.30 -2.55
C ALA A 162 23.78 4.08 -1.15
N SER A 163 23.01 4.33 -0.09
CA SER A 163 23.45 4.15 1.30
C SER A 163 23.55 2.68 1.71
N GLN A 164 22.76 1.79 1.09
CA GLN A 164 22.86 0.35 1.37
C GLN A 164 24.18 -0.26 0.87
N GLY A 165 24.86 0.35 -0.10
CA GLY A 165 26.10 -0.19 -0.66
C GLY A 165 25.94 -1.63 -1.15
N THR A 166 26.77 -2.56 -0.65
CA THR A 166 26.64 -4.01 -0.84
C THR A 166 26.13 -4.74 0.40
N HIS A 167 25.85 -4.02 1.49
CA HIS A 167 25.53 -4.64 2.77
C HIS A 167 24.02 -4.85 2.80
N ALA A 168 23.62 -6.13 2.75
CA ALA A 168 22.26 -6.51 3.13
C ALA A 168 21.99 -5.97 4.53
N SER A 169 20.74 -5.59 4.77
CA SER A 169 20.29 -5.12 6.07
C SER A 169 20.81 -6.05 7.17
N GLU A 170 21.68 -5.56 8.05
CA GLU A 170 22.21 -6.30 9.23
C GLU A 170 21.12 -6.61 10.27
N ILE A 171 19.84 -6.45 9.92
CA ILE A 171 18.74 -6.87 10.78
C ILE A 171 18.79 -8.39 10.86
N ASP A 172 18.94 -8.89 12.08
CA ASP A 172 18.61 -10.26 12.42
C ASP A 172 17.09 -10.46 12.22
N THR A 173 16.72 -10.89 11.02
CA THR A 173 15.30 -11.02 10.66
C THR A 173 14.60 -12.10 11.49
N GLU A 174 15.31 -13.09 12.01
CA GLU A 174 14.73 -14.12 12.87
C GLU A 174 14.42 -13.56 14.26
N ALA A 175 15.37 -12.83 14.85
CA ALA A 175 15.15 -12.15 16.11
C ALA A 175 14.03 -11.11 16.01
N PHE A 176 13.94 -10.37 14.89
CA PHE A 176 12.85 -9.41 14.68
C PHE A 176 11.49 -10.09 14.62
N GLU A 177 11.35 -11.19 13.85
CA GLU A 177 10.10 -11.96 13.80
C GLU A 177 9.72 -12.49 15.20
N GLN A 178 10.69 -12.96 15.98
CA GLN A 178 10.42 -13.38 17.36
C GLN A 178 9.86 -12.24 18.22
N LYS A 179 10.34 -11.00 18.04
CA LYS A 179 9.79 -9.82 18.73
C LYS A 179 8.37 -9.50 18.24
N VAL A 180 8.10 -9.62 16.94
CA VAL A 180 6.74 -9.51 16.39
C VAL A 180 5.83 -10.55 17.03
N SER A 181 6.25 -11.81 17.09
CA SER A 181 5.42 -12.88 17.63
C SER A 181 5.23 -12.80 19.15
N ASN A 182 6.16 -12.21 19.91
CA ASN A 182 6.14 -12.36 21.38
C ASN A 182 6.18 -11.06 22.20
N HIS A 183 6.67 -9.94 21.66
CA HIS A 183 7.03 -8.77 22.47
C HIS A 183 6.25 -7.51 22.14
N TYR A 184 5.96 -7.25 20.86
CA TYR A 184 5.27 -6.02 20.48
C TYR A 184 3.79 -6.05 20.90
N ASP A 185 3.30 -4.89 21.33
CA ASP A 185 1.90 -4.62 21.67
C ASP A 185 1.06 -4.36 20.41
N GLU A 186 -0.25 -4.29 20.57
CA GLU A 186 -1.20 -4.17 19.46
C GLU A 186 -1.03 -2.87 18.67
N LYS A 187 -0.65 -1.77 19.34
CA LYS A 187 -0.38 -0.49 18.66
C LYS A 187 0.86 -0.55 17.79
N THR A 188 1.93 -1.17 18.30
CA THR A 188 3.19 -1.37 17.57
C THR A 188 2.97 -2.33 16.41
N LEU A 189 2.25 -3.45 16.64
CA LEU A 189 1.93 -4.42 15.59
C LEU A 189 1.05 -3.83 14.49
N ALA A 190 0.05 -3.02 14.84
CA ALA A 190 -0.77 -2.30 13.88
C ALA A 190 0.08 -1.33 13.04
N LEU A 191 0.96 -0.55 13.67
CA LEU A 191 1.87 0.34 12.96
C LEU A 191 2.81 -0.44 12.01
N LEU A 192 3.34 -1.58 12.46
CA LEU A 192 4.16 -2.46 11.65
C LEU A 192 3.41 -3.04 10.45
N TRP A 193 2.17 -3.46 10.64
CA TRP A 193 1.32 -3.93 9.54
C TRP A 193 1.08 -2.82 8.50
N ASN A 194 0.83 -1.58 8.92
CA ASN A 194 0.70 -0.46 7.99
C ASN A 194 2.00 -0.17 7.22
N TYR A 195 3.17 -0.27 7.87
CA TYR A 195 4.44 -0.19 7.16
C TYR A 195 4.64 -1.36 6.18
N ALA A 196 4.25 -2.57 6.57
CA ALA A 196 4.30 -3.75 5.70
C ALA A 196 3.40 -3.60 4.48
N ALA A 197 2.19 -3.05 4.63
CA ALA A 197 1.27 -2.77 3.53
C ALA A 197 1.85 -1.75 2.52
N LEU A 198 2.49 -0.69 3.02
CA LEU A 198 3.22 0.25 2.17
C LEU A 198 4.42 -0.41 1.46
N ALA A 199 5.17 -1.29 2.15
CA ALA A 199 6.27 -2.03 1.55
C ALA A 199 5.77 -3.01 0.47
N TYR A 200 4.66 -3.70 0.72
CA TYR A 200 3.95 -4.54 -0.24
C TYR A 200 3.61 -3.76 -1.53
N MET A 201 3.00 -2.57 -1.40
CA MET A 201 2.65 -1.74 -2.55
C MET A 201 3.86 -1.10 -3.24
N LEU A 202 4.95 -0.85 -2.50
CA LEU A 202 6.22 -0.39 -3.07
C LEU A 202 6.81 -1.39 -4.06
N ALA A 203 6.60 -2.69 -3.87
CA ALA A 203 7.07 -3.70 -4.81
C ALA A 203 6.49 -3.47 -6.22
N THR A 204 5.19 -3.17 -6.31
CA THR A 204 4.54 -2.80 -7.57
C THR A 204 5.16 -1.54 -8.19
N ASP A 205 5.40 -0.49 -7.41
CA ASP A 205 6.01 0.75 -7.92
C ASP A 205 7.45 0.53 -8.45
N ARG A 206 8.25 -0.29 -7.76
CA ARG A 206 9.62 -0.65 -8.18
C ARG A 206 9.61 -1.39 -9.53
N TRP A 207 8.76 -2.40 -9.67
CA TRP A 207 8.62 -3.16 -10.92
C TRP A 207 8.09 -2.28 -12.06
N TYR A 208 6.98 -1.58 -11.83
CA TYR A 208 6.38 -0.68 -12.80
C TYR A 208 7.38 0.36 -13.31
N THR A 209 8.07 1.04 -12.39
CA THR A 209 9.06 2.08 -12.73
C THR A 209 10.23 1.51 -13.52
N GLY A 210 10.70 0.31 -13.18
CA GLY A 210 11.81 -0.33 -13.89
C GLY A 210 11.45 -0.74 -15.31
N VAL A 211 10.24 -1.28 -15.53
CA VAL A 211 9.71 -1.60 -16.86
C VAL A 211 9.48 -0.32 -17.66
N ARG A 212 8.80 0.67 -17.07
CA ARG A 212 8.48 1.96 -17.69
C ARG A 212 9.71 2.65 -18.24
N LYS A 213 10.82 2.66 -17.49
CA LYS A 213 12.09 3.26 -17.94
C LYS A 213 12.67 2.60 -19.18
N ARG A 214 12.40 1.30 -19.40
CA ARG A 214 12.96 0.52 -20.51
C ARG A 214 12.05 0.48 -21.72
N TYR A 215 10.75 0.37 -21.50
CA TYR A 215 9.76 0.08 -22.56
C TYR A 215 8.63 1.10 -22.66
N GLY A 216 8.65 2.15 -21.83
CA GLY A 216 7.61 3.18 -21.81
C GLY A 216 6.37 2.81 -21.01
N ASP A 217 5.43 3.74 -20.96
CA ASP A 217 4.24 3.64 -20.10
C ASP A 217 3.32 2.49 -20.51
N GLU A 218 3.08 2.29 -21.81
CA GLU A 218 2.14 1.29 -22.32
C GLU A 218 2.48 -0.13 -21.85
N VAL A 219 3.74 -0.55 -21.99
CA VAL A 219 4.20 -1.89 -21.59
C VAL A 219 4.16 -2.06 -20.08
N ALA A 220 4.55 -1.04 -19.31
CA ALA A 220 4.51 -1.09 -17.85
C ALA A 220 3.06 -1.20 -17.34
N GLN A 221 2.14 -0.47 -17.97
CA GLN A 221 0.72 -0.49 -17.65
C GLN A 221 0.06 -1.82 -18.02
N GLU A 222 0.36 -2.38 -19.19
CA GLU A 222 -0.12 -3.71 -19.58
C GLU A 222 0.30 -4.77 -18.55
N LEU A 223 1.58 -4.74 -18.15
CA LEU A 223 2.12 -5.68 -17.16
C LEU A 223 1.51 -5.50 -15.77
N GLU A 224 1.29 -4.27 -15.31
CA GLU A 224 0.64 -4.04 -14.01
C GLU A 224 -0.79 -4.56 -14.00
N LYS A 225 -1.57 -4.30 -15.06
CA LYS A 225 -2.91 -4.88 -15.22
C LYS A 225 -2.85 -6.41 -15.22
N ASN A 226 -1.90 -7.00 -15.95
CA ASN A 226 -1.75 -8.44 -15.98
C ASN A 226 -1.44 -9.03 -14.59
N VAL A 227 -0.56 -8.38 -13.81
CA VAL A 227 -0.22 -8.83 -12.46
C VAL A 227 -1.41 -8.72 -11.51
N TRP A 228 -2.07 -7.57 -11.49
CA TRP A 228 -3.15 -7.29 -10.55
C TRP A 228 -4.46 -7.98 -10.87
N ILE A 229 -4.79 -8.09 -12.16
CA ILE A 229 -6.07 -8.61 -12.63
C ILE A 229 -5.93 -10.05 -13.11
N ASP A 230 -5.10 -10.31 -14.13
CA ASP A 230 -5.08 -11.64 -14.78
C ASP A 230 -4.37 -12.71 -13.94
N ARG A 231 -3.38 -12.31 -13.13
CA ARG A 231 -2.58 -13.23 -12.29
C ARG A 231 -3.04 -13.28 -10.84
N GLY A 232 -4.15 -12.64 -10.51
CA GLY A 232 -4.82 -12.81 -9.24
C GLY A 232 -4.23 -12.05 -8.04
N ALA A 233 -3.43 -11.00 -8.25
CA ALA A 233 -2.86 -10.28 -7.11
C ALA A 233 -3.91 -9.46 -6.34
N ALA A 234 -4.97 -8.97 -7.00
CA ALA A 234 -6.10 -8.32 -6.32
C ALA A 234 -6.89 -9.30 -5.44
N GLU A 235 -7.14 -10.52 -5.93
CA GLU A 235 -7.78 -11.58 -5.16
C GLU A 235 -6.92 -11.99 -3.96
N HIS A 236 -5.62 -12.13 -4.16
CA HIS A 236 -4.71 -12.47 -3.08
C HIS A 236 -4.67 -11.38 -2.00
N ASP A 237 -4.70 -10.09 -2.40
CA ASP A 237 -4.76 -8.96 -1.46
C ASP A 237 -6.00 -9.04 -0.56
N LEU A 238 -7.17 -9.31 -1.15
CA LEU A 238 -8.41 -9.46 -0.40
C LEU A 238 -8.42 -10.71 0.49
N SER A 239 -7.82 -11.82 0.03
CA SER A 239 -7.77 -13.07 0.78
C SER A 239 -6.98 -12.93 2.10
N ILE A 240 -5.98 -12.04 2.15
CA ILE A 240 -5.22 -11.76 3.37
C ILE A 240 -6.14 -11.28 4.50
N GLY A 241 -6.98 -10.28 4.21
CA GLY A 241 -7.93 -9.75 5.19
C GLY A 241 -9.02 -10.76 5.53
N GLN A 242 -9.54 -11.48 4.52
CA GLN A 242 -10.55 -12.53 4.71
C GLN A 242 -10.07 -13.63 5.67
N GLU A 243 -8.88 -14.17 5.41
CA GLU A 243 -8.32 -15.30 6.15
C GLU A 243 -7.88 -14.89 7.56
N ALA A 244 -7.23 -13.72 7.72
CA ALA A 244 -6.79 -13.24 9.03
C ALA A 244 -7.97 -12.93 9.96
N MET A 245 -9.07 -12.42 9.40
CA MET A 245 -10.30 -12.14 10.14
C MET A 245 -11.20 -13.37 10.35
N GLY A 246 -10.83 -14.52 9.77
CA GLY A 246 -11.62 -15.74 9.85
C GLY A 246 -13.01 -15.61 9.21
N VAL A 247 -13.14 -14.80 8.16
CA VAL A 247 -14.41 -14.56 7.47
C VAL A 247 -14.81 -15.79 6.65
N THR A 248 -16.01 -16.31 6.90
CA THR A 248 -16.51 -17.53 6.23
C THR A 248 -17.80 -17.35 5.44
N GLY A 249 -18.49 -16.21 5.56
CA GLY A 249 -19.70 -15.93 4.82
C GLY A 249 -19.45 -15.54 3.37
N ASP A 250 -20.51 -15.49 2.58
CA ASP A 250 -20.50 -15.22 1.13
C ASP A 250 -21.41 -14.04 0.74
N ASP A 251 -21.75 -13.19 1.70
CA ASP A 251 -22.57 -11.99 1.55
C ASP A 251 -21.72 -10.71 1.48
N VAL A 252 -22.38 -9.54 1.41
CA VAL A 252 -21.67 -8.26 1.30
C VAL A 252 -21.03 -7.85 2.62
N GLU A 253 -21.64 -8.16 3.76
CA GLU A 253 -20.99 -7.95 5.07
C GLU A 253 -19.64 -8.68 5.15
N SER A 254 -19.61 -9.95 4.71
CA SER A 254 -18.40 -10.78 4.65
C SER A 254 -17.35 -10.16 3.72
N LEU A 255 -17.76 -9.66 2.55
CA LEU A 255 -16.86 -8.96 1.64
C LEU A 255 -16.27 -7.69 2.26
N LEU A 256 -17.09 -6.87 2.92
CA LEU A 256 -16.61 -5.65 3.58
C LEU A 256 -15.62 -5.97 4.71
N ARG A 257 -15.85 -7.04 5.48
CA ARG A 257 -14.93 -7.53 6.51
C ARG A 257 -13.57 -7.92 5.93
N SER A 258 -13.57 -8.62 4.79
CA SER A 258 -12.33 -8.97 4.08
C SER A 258 -11.54 -7.73 3.66
N PHE A 259 -12.21 -6.68 3.20
CA PHE A 259 -11.56 -5.43 2.84
C PHE A 259 -10.92 -4.69 4.04
N GLN A 260 -11.45 -4.82 5.27
CA GLN A 260 -10.98 -4.05 6.43
C GLN A 260 -9.48 -4.21 6.72
N PHE A 261 -8.88 -5.32 6.28
CA PHE A 261 -7.46 -5.62 6.49
C PHE A 261 -6.75 -6.15 5.24
N ALA A 262 -7.27 -5.85 4.05
CA ALA A 262 -6.55 -6.06 2.80
C ALA A 262 -5.42 -5.00 2.68
N PRO A 263 -4.14 -5.40 2.53
CA PRO A 263 -3.01 -4.47 2.61
C PRO A 263 -2.95 -3.44 1.47
N GLY A 264 -3.31 -3.83 0.24
CA GLY A 264 -3.42 -2.94 -0.92
C GLY A 264 -4.60 -1.98 -0.86
N GLU A 265 -5.60 -2.28 -0.03
CA GLU A 265 -6.75 -1.43 0.25
C GLU A 265 -6.57 -0.66 1.57
N VAL A 266 -7.15 -1.13 2.67
CA VAL A 266 -7.17 -0.39 3.96
C VAL A 266 -5.78 -0.24 4.59
N GLY A 267 -4.80 -1.04 4.17
CA GLY A 267 -3.41 -0.88 4.60
C GLY A 267 -2.76 0.43 4.11
N ILE A 268 -3.26 1.02 3.01
CA ILE A 268 -2.69 2.23 2.37
C ILE A 268 -3.73 3.27 1.91
N LEU A 269 -5.03 2.98 1.98
CA LEU A 269 -6.13 3.85 1.58
C LEU A 269 -6.99 4.24 2.78
N SER A 270 -7.35 5.52 2.87
CA SER A 270 -8.34 5.94 3.87
C SER A 270 -9.73 5.52 3.41
N VAL A 271 -10.25 4.44 4.00
CA VAL A 271 -11.53 3.83 3.62
C VAL A 271 -12.56 3.98 4.74
N GLU A 272 -13.78 4.30 4.36
CA GLU A 272 -14.98 4.23 5.18
C GLU A 272 -15.92 3.16 4.60
N PHE A 273 -16.45 2.32 5.48
CA PHE A 273 -17.45 1.31 5.16
C PHE A 273 -18.81 1.69 5.73
N GLU A 274 -19.86 1.51 4.95
CA GLU A 274 -21.25 1.65 5.37
C GLU A 274 -21.97 0.35 5.00
N LEU A 275 -22.48 -0.37 6.01
CA LEU A 275 -23.28 -1.56 5.81
C LEU A 275 -24.76 -1.17 5.92
N VAL A 276 -25.50 -1.32 4.83
CA VAL A 276 -26.95 -1.04 4.80
C VAL A 276 -27.71 -2.23 5.38
N ASP A 277 -27.37 -3.43 4.92
CA ASP A 277 -27.78 -4.75 5.41
C ASP A 277 -26.73 -5.80 5.01
N GLU A 278 -26.92 -7.08 5.37
CA GLU A 278 -25.95 -8.14 5.07
C GLU A 278 -25.61 -8.30 3.58
N ASN A 279 -26.51 -7.87 2.69
CA ASN A 279 -26.44 -8.04 1.24
C ASN A 279 -26.17 -6.73 0.49
N HIS A 280 -25.98 -5.62 1.20
CA HIS A 280 -25.79 -4.30 0.61
C HIS A 280 -24.85 -3.43 1.45
N GLY A 281 -23.79 -2.96 0.80
CA GLY A 281 -22.76 -2.16 1.43
C GLY A 281 -22.15 -1.15 0.50
N ILE A 282 -21.55 -0.13 1.09
CA ILE A 282 -20.90 0.97 0.40
C ILE A 282 -19.48 1.11 0.94
N MET A 283 -18.52 1.26 0.03
CA MET A 283 -17.13 1.57 0.34
C MET A 283 -16.77 2.94 -0.21
N THR A 284 -16.25 3.81 0.65
CA THR A 284 -15.84 5.17 0.30
C THR A 284 -14.36 5.37 0.57
N HIS A 285 -13.58 5.60 -0.48
CA HIS A 285 -12.18 5.96 -0.34
C HIS A 285 -12.06 7.49 -0.20
N HIS A 286 -11.65 7.97 0.97
CA HIS A 286 -11.42 9.39 1.25
C HIS A 286 -10.07 9.87 0.73
N ALA A 287 -9.03 9.03 0.82
CA ALA A 287 -7.69 9.33 0.36
C ALA A 287 -7.08 8.14 -0.39
N CYS A 288 -6.41 8.43 -1.49
CA CYS A 288 -5.75 7.45 -2.34
C CYS A 288 -4.35 7.95 -2.73
N PRO A 289 -3.27 7.21 -2.41
CA PRO A 289 -1.91 7.60 -2.76
C PRO A 289 -1.70 7.86 -4.25
N ALA A 290 -2.39 7.12 -5.13
CA ALA A 290 -2.29 7.33 -6.57
C ALA A 290 -2.88 8.70 -6.99
N LEU A 291 -4.02 9.11 -6.43
CA LEU A 291 -4.58 10.45 -6.67
C LEU A 291 -3.69 11.53 -6.10
N ASP A 292 -3.28 11.39 -4.85
CA ASP A 292 -2.46 12.40 -4.16
C ASP A 292 -1.11 12.60 -4.85
N ARG A 293 -0.58 11.55 -5.48
CA ARG A 293 0.59 11.64 -6.34
C ARG A 293 0.23 12.23 -7.69
N PHE A 294 -0.64 11.62 -8.48
CA PHE A 294 -0.68 11.84 -9.93
C PHE A 294 -1.70 12.87 -10.43
N GLU A 295 -2.77 13.19 -9.67
CA GLU A 295 -3.93 13.99 -10.13
C GLU A 295 -3.61 15.36 -10.71
N HIS A 296 -2.43 15.91 -10.42
CA HIS A 296 -2.07 17.26 -10.83
C HIS A 296 -0.96 17.32 -11.88
N PHE A 297 -0.34 16.19 -12.25
CA PHE A 297 0.79 16.21 -13.18
C PHE A 297 0.97 14.98 -14.06
N ASP A 298 0.29 13.87 -13.81
CA ASP A 298 0.41 12.63 -14.60
C ASP A 298 -0.98 11.96 -14.77
N ASP A 299 -1.84 12.59 -15.55
CA ASP A 299 -3.21 12.13 -15.82
C ASP A 299 -3.24 10.71 -16.45
N VAL A 300 -2.20 10.36 -17.21
CA VAL A 300 -2.05 9.04 -17.84
C VAL A 300 -1.82 7.97 -16.78
N ARG A 301 -0.87 8.21 -15.86
CA ARG A 301 -0.63 7.29 -14.74
C ARG A 301 -1.83 7.22 -13.80
N LEU A 302 -2.45 8.36 -13.50
CA LEU A 302 -3.66 8.37 -12.66
C LEU A 302 -4.77 7.52 -13.27
N LYS A 303 -5.11 7.77 -14.53
CA LYS A 303 -6.16 7.01 -15.22
C LYS A 303 -5.86 5.52 -15.17
N HIS A 304 -4.60 5.13 -15.38
CA HIS A 304 -4.20 3.73 -15.29
C HIS A 304 -4.46 3.11 -13.91
N CYS A 305 -4.04 3.78 -12.83
CA CYS A 305 -4.29 3.29 -11.48
C CYS A 305 -5.80 3.14 -11.20
N CYS A 306 -6.62 4.10 -11.65
CA CYS A 306 -8.07 4.01 -11.52
C CYS A 306 -8.69 2.90 -12.38
N ASP A 307 -8.17 2.67 -13.60
CA ASP A 307 -8.62 1.58 -14.46
C ASP A 307 -8.37 0.20 -13.82
N ILE A 308 -7.28 0.04 -13.05
CA ILE A 308 -7.04 -1.18 -12.27
C ILE A 308 -8.13 -1.36 -11.22
N CYS A 309 -8.48 -0.32 -10.45
CA CYS A 309 -9.57 -0.40 -9.47
C CYS A 309 -10.93 -0.71 -10.15
N VAL A 310 -11.22 -0.08 -11.29
CA VAL A 310 -12.46 -0.37 -12.05
C VAL A 310 -12.55 -1.84 -12.48
N ALA A 311 -11.41 -2.49 -12.76
CA ALA A 311 -11.37 -3.92 -13.06
C ALA A 311 -11.37 -4.81 -11.79
N GLY A 312 -10.59 -4.45 -10.77
CA GLY A 312 -10.37 -5.26 -9.57
C GLY A 312 -11.54 -5.23 -8.57
N MET A 313 -12.25 -4.12 -8.46
CA MET A 313 -13.34 -3.96 -7.50
C MET A 313 -14.54 -4.90 -7.76
N PRO A 314 -14.95 -5.18 -9.02
CA PRO A 314 -15.90 -6.26 -9.31
C PRO A 314 -15.35 -7.66 -8.99
N ILE A 315 -14.07 -7.91 -9.33
CA ILE A 315 -13.41 -9.20 -9.07
C ILE A 315 -13.43 -9.55 -7.59
N SER A 316 -13.26 -8.56 -6.71
CA SER A 316 -13.30 -8.74 -5.26
C SER A 316 -14.64 -9.33 -4.79
N GLY A 317 -15.76 -8.87 -5.36
CA GLY A 317 -17.09 -9.42 -5.11
C GLY A 317 -17.22 -10.82 -5.69
N GLU A 318 -16.80 -11.03 -6.94
CA GLU A 318 -16.88 -12.32 -7.62
C GLU A 318 -16.05 -13.43 -6.97
N MET A 319 -14.91 -13.07 -6.39
CA MET A 319 -14.03 -13.96 -5.64
C MET A 319 -14.76 -14.59 -4.45
N LEU A 320 -15.55 -13.80 -3.74
CA LEU A 320 -16.33 -14.28 -2.60
C LEU A 320 -17.64 -14.94 -3.07
N ASN A 321 -18.39 -14.23 -3.92
CA ASN A 321 -19.65 -14.69 -4.46
C ASN A 321 -19.96 -13.99 -5.80
N ARG A 322 -19.99 -14.76 -6.89
CA ARG A 322 -20.27 -14.28 -8.27
C ARG A 322 -21.62 -13.54 -8.43
N LYS A 323 -22.51 -13.61 -7.44
CA LYS A 323 -23.77 -12.85 -7.43
C LYS A 323 -23.62 -11.44 -6.87
N ILE A 324 -22.54 -11.14 -6.15
CA ILE A 324 -22.23 -9.78 -5.68
C ILE A 324 -21.85 -8.94 -6.89
N GLU A 325 -22.60 -7.88 -7.14
CA GLU A 325 -22.28 -6.86 -8.13
C GLU A 325 -21.58 -5.68 -7.45
N CYS A 326 -20.56 -5.13 -8.11
CA CYS A 326 -19.92 -3.88 -7.72
C CYS A 326 -20.20 -2.80 -8.75
N LYS A 327 -20.56 -1.59 -8.30
CA LYS A 327 -20.79 -0.43 -9.18
C LYS A 327 -20.07 0.80 -8.62
N PRO A 328 -19.31 1.55 -9.46
CA PRO A 328 -18.78 2.83 -9.04
C PRO A 328 -19.93 3.85 -8.91
N LEU A 329 -20.06 4.45 -7.72
CA LEU A 329 -20.93 5.60 -7.49
C LEU A 329 -20.22 6.93 -7.76
N LYS A 330 -18.90 6.95 -7.59
CA LYS A 330 -18.04 8.10 -7.89
C LYS A 330 -16.64 7.62 -8.25
N LEU A 331 -16.08 8.19 -9.31
CA LEU A 331 -14.68 8.07 -9.68
C LEU A 331 -14.03 9.46 -9.75
N PRO A 332 -12.69 9.55 -9.79
CA PRO A 332 -11.99 10.82 -10.04
C PRO A 332 -12.42 11.52 -11.34
N PRO A 333 -12.15 12.82 -11.50
CA PRO A 333 -11.35 13.68 -10.61
C PRO A 333 -12.08 14.15 -9.35
N ARG A 334 -11.34 14.56 -8.32
CA ARG A 334 -11.88 15.28 -7.17
C ARG A 334 -12.35 16.67 -7.57
N VAL A 335 -13.49 17.12 -7.04
CA VAL A 335 -14.01 18.48 -7.23
C VAL A 335 -13.15 19.50 -6.49
N ASP A 336 -12.83 19.19 -5.23
CA ASP A 336 -11.90 19.94 -4.41
C ASP A 336 -11.20 19.00 -3.43
N ALA A 337 -10.36 19.55 -2.56
CA ALA A 337 -9.50 18.74 -1.71
C ALA A 337 -10.17 18.09 -0.49
N ASN A 338 -11.42 18.45 -0.21
CA ASN A 338 -12.25 17.73 0.76
C ASN A 338 -13.13 16.68 0.07
N ASP A 339 -13.07 16.59 -1.26
CA ASP A 339 -13.81 15.59 -2.00
C ASP A 339 -13.15 14.22 -1.84
N ILE A 340 -13.98 13.19 -1.84
CA ILE A 340 -13.53 11.80 -1.74
C ILE A 340 -12.84 11.35 -3.04
N ALA A 341 -11.95 10.36 -2.94
CA ALA A 341 -11.27 9.78 -4.09
C ALA A 341 -12.24 9.02 -5.01
N CYS A 342 -12.95 8.04 -4.45
CA CYS A 342 -13.94 7.24 -5.16
C CYS A 342 -14.94 6.60 -4.17
N ARG A 343 -16.07 6.13 -4.71
CA ARG A 343 -17.13 5.47 -3.94
C ARG A 343 -17.69 4.31 -4.74
N TRP A 344 -17.95 3.20 -4.06
CA TRP A 344 -18.38 1.94 -4.65
C TRP A 344 -19.57 1.37 -3.87
N GLU A 345 -20.50 0.78 -4.60
CA GLU A 345 -21.66 0.06 -4.06
C GLU A 345 -21.51 -1.42 -4.37
N TYR A 346 -21.68 -2.26 -3.35
CA TYR A 346 -21.74 -3.71 -3.47
C TYR A 346 -23.14 -4.19 -3.12
N ARG A 347 -23.73 -5.03 -3.97
CA ARG A 347 -25.05 -5.64 -3.74
C ARG A 347 -25.05 -7.10 -4.12
N LEU A 348 -25.55 -7.96 -3.25
CA LEU A 348 -25.89 -9.34 -3.60
C LEU A 348 -27.22 -9.35 -4.35
N ARG A 349 -27.25 -9.95 -5.55
CA ARG A 349 -28.49 -10.12 -6.31
C ARG A 349 -29.45 -11.07 -5.60
N ASP A 350 -30.74 -10.73 -5.60
CA ASP A 350 -31.80 -11.62 -5.16
C ASP A 350 -31.73 -12.97 -5.89
N GLN A 351 -32.01 -14.06 -5.17
CA GLN A 351 -32.16 -15.38 -5.76
C GLN A 351 -33.51 -15.41 -6.50
N SER A 352 -33.54 -14.98 -7.76
CA SER A 352 -34.70 -15.18 -8.65
C SER A 352 -34.79 -16.62 -9.15
#